data_AF-A0A1V5D8B4-F1
#
_entry.id   AF-A0A1V5D8B4-F1
#
_cell.length_a   1.000
_cell.length_b   1.000
_cell.length_c   1.000
_cell.angle_alpha   90.00
_cell.angle_beta   90.00
_cell.angle_gamma   90.00
#
_symmetry.space_group_name_H-M   'P 1'
#
loop_
_entity.id
_entity.type
_entity.pdbx_description
1 polymer ?
#
loop_
_entity_poly.entity_id
_entity_poly.type
_entity_poly.pdbx_seq_one_letter_code
_entity_poly.pdbx_strand_id
1 'polypeptide(L)'
;MEMAAVRFPIVVLLVFSLVRCATIGSPTQNEEDSIKQGKQSIVLVRIVAEVPDRAIDYALSRPISLANIDKGEIPKIYPITHFPSPDSKKEGWIYLLLEPGTYYFSVLPTFPVDSIKERDAETAKVTEITFGKPMMFSTFWFQVPKDTPLLYIGSLKISCEGRRSWWTEDVTECSDAEVADESAAAQELAGVSLNQYGPLRTMVLSRYGKPDEKRSPSPAAGGFIVKGPQALSSPEWVGRGIDRGIGAGTIFFLGGAYGILPFIAYLPVGTAAGLIGGSHSQNKWGSCMEELTKEFKGYDVIGNMTNTIAERSPMRPADPGGSGADDPSGTARENDLENLLIVNIQEVSLRECETSWTFCLEMEIRARLWDTVTERFTYDRLLSYTFEKKSSDSRNLYVLPVSPPSPCRDIEIYCGKEGPAVFRDELSRGITSLTEKLIKDLAIEQSKE
;
A
#
# COMPACT_ATOMS: atom_id res chain seq x y z
N MET A 1 3.12 52.16 -44.41
CA MET A 1 2.89 51.36 -43.19
C MET A 1 3.13 49.91 -43.54
N GLU A 2 4.28 49.38 -43.18
CA GLU A 2 4.59 47.96 -43.36
C GLU A 2 4.18 47.20 -42.09
N MET A 3 3.41 46.13 -42.24
CA MET A 3 3.10 45.24 -41.12
C MET A 3 4.19 44.18 -41.01
N ALA A 4 5.06 44.32 -40.01
CA ALA A 4 6.11 43.34 -39.74
C ALA A 4 5.50 42.00 -39.31
N ALA A 5 5.54 41.01 -40.21
CA ALA A 5 5.06 39.67 -39.93
C ALA A 5 6.00 38.96 -38.94
N VAL A 6 5.62 38.97 -37.65
CA VAL A 6 6.35 38.27 -36.59
C VAL A 6 6.25 36.76 -36.81
N ARG A 7 7.24 36.21 -37.50
CA ARG A 7 7.47 34.76 -37.57
C ARG A 7 7.94 34.27 -36.22
N PHE A 8 7.00 33.90 -35.34
CA PHE A 8 7.32 32.99 -34.25
C PHE A 8 7.92 31.71 -34.88
N PRO A 9 9.17 31.33 -34.54
CA PRO A 9 9.65 30.02 -34.91
C PRO A 9 8.76 29.02 -34.17
N ILE A 10 8.07 28.16 -34.92
CA ILE A 10 7.56 26.92 -34.36
C ILE A 10 8.79 26.06 -34.07
N VAL A 11 9.40 26.31 -32.90
CA VAL A 11 10.24 25.34 -32.22
C VAL A 11 9.28 24.20 -31.87
N VAL A 12 9.12 23.29 -32.84
CA VAL A 12 8.36 22.05 -32.66
C VAL A 12 8.91 21.45 -31.39
N LEU A 13 8.05 21.25 -30.39
CA LEU A 13 8.45 20.72 -29.10
C LEU A 13 8.69 19.21 -29.22
N LEU A 14 9.65 18.83 -30.09
CA LEU A 14 10.42 17.60 -30.09
C LEU A 14 11.34 17.54 -28.85
N VAL A 15 10.81 17.96 -27.69
CA VAL A 15 11.11 17.32 -26.42
C VAL A 15 10.57 15.92 -26.54
N PHE A 16 11.38 15.08 -27.20
CA PHE A 16 11.69 13.74 -26.75
C PHE A 16 10.58 13.09 -25.94
N SER A 17 9.51 12.70 -26.65
CA SER A 17 8.77 11.49 -26.34
C SER A 17 9.75 10.32 -26.40
N LEU A 18 10.59 10.20 -25.37
CA LEU A 18 11.36 9.02 -25.02
C LEU A 18 10.35 7.97 -24.59
N VAL A 19 9.64 7.44 -25.59
CA VAL A 19 8.89 6.20 -25.48
C VAL A 19 9.89 5.21 -24.93
N ARG A 20 9.72 4.81 -23.66
CA ARG A 20 10.59 3.86 -23.00
C ARG A 20 10.40 2.52 -23.71
N CYS A 21 11.22 2.27 -24.72
CA CYS A 21 11.31 0.97 -25.37
C CYS A 21 11.50 -0.08 -24.28
N ALA A 22 10.70 -1.15 -24.34
CA ALA A 22 10.83 -2.25 -23.41
C ALA A 22 12.26 -2.82 -23.45
N THR A 23 12.95 -2.77 -22.32
CA THR A 23 14.25 -3.40 -22.11
C THR A 23 14.06 -4.91 -22.16
N ILE A 24 14.69 -5.55 -23.14
CA ILE A 24 14.74 -7.01 -23.27
C ILE A 24 16.18 -7.44 -23.01
N GLY A 25 16.36 -8.41 -22.11
CA GLY A 25 17.66 -8.87 -21.63
C GLY A 25 17.97 -8.40 -20.21
N SER A 26 19.27 -8.47 -19.86
CA SER A 26 19.80 -8.15 -18.54
C SER A 26 19.57 -6.68 -18.11
N PRO A 27 19.49 -6.41 -16.79
CA PRO A 27 19.58 -5.06 -16.23
C PRO A 27 20.77 -4.24 -16.75
N THR A 28 20.67 -2.91 -16.70
CA THR A 28 21.78 -2.01 -17.05
C THR A 28 22.90 -2.06 -16.00
N GLN A 29 24.11 -1.60 -16.33
CA GLN A 29 25.26 -1.66 -15.42
C GLN A 29 24.98 -1.05 -14.03
N ASN A 30 24.27 0.07 -13.97
CA ASN A 30 23.92 0.75 -12.71
C ASN A 30 22.96 -0.10 -11.84
N GLU A 31 22.07 -0.85 -12.49
CA GLU A 31 21.11 -1.76 -11.84
C GLU A 31 21.82 -3.06 -11.43
N GLU A 32 22.69 -3.62 -12.29
CA GLU A 32 23.55 -4.74 -11.91
C GLU A 32 24.39 -4.42 -10.68
N ASP A 33 25.02 -3.24 -10.64
CA ASP A 33 25.88 -2.85 -9.54
C ASP A 33 25.07 -2.58 -8.26
N SER A 34 23.81 -2.18 -8.40
CA SER A 34 22.86 -2.08 -7.28
C SER A 34 22.42 -3.47 -6.77
N ILE A 35 22.23 -4.45 -7.65
CA ILE A 35 21.96 -5.86 -7.29
C ILE A 35 23.17 -6.48 -6.59
N LYS A 36 24.38 -6.31 -7.15
CA LYS A 36 25.65 -6.79 -6.54
C LYS A 36 25.95 -6.15 -5.19
N GLN A 37 25.41 -4.95 -4.92
CA GLN A 37 25.49 -4.25 -3.63
C GLN A 37 24.36 -4.62 -2.65
N GLY A 38 23.48 -5.58 -2.98
CA GLY A 38 22.34 -5.99 -2.15
C GLY A 38 21.25 -4.91 -2.00
N LYS A 39 21.30 -3.84 -2.80
CA LYS A 39 20.33 -2.74 -2.77
C LYS A 39 19.05 -3.06 -3.54
N GLN A 40 19.14 -3.94 -4.54
CA GLN A 40 18.02 -4.35 -5.36
C GLN A 40 18.05 -5.87 -5.64
N SER A 41 16.89 -6.40 -5.96
CA SER A 41 16.65 -7.78 -6.37
C SER A 41 15.93 -7.82 -7.72
N ILE A 42 16.28 -8.79 -8.56
CA ILE A 42 15.50 -9.14 -9.74
C ILE A 42 14.33 -10.00 -9.27
N VAL A 43 13.12 -9.45 -9.34
CA VAL A 43 11.87 -10.10 -8.93
C VAL A 43 11.12 -10.56 -10.17
N LEU A 44 11.27 -11.84 -10.51
CA LEU A 44 10.65 -12.52 -11.64
C LEU A 44 9.20 -12.91 -11.30
N VAL A 45 8.26 -12.56 -12.20
CA VAL A 45 6.85 -12.93 -12.10
C VAL A 45 6.32 -13.23 -13.50
N ARG A 46 5.33 -14.13 -13.59
CA ARG A 46 4.62 -14.38 -14.84
C ARG A 46 3.20 -13.84 -14.73
N ILE A 47 2.71 -13.16 -15.77
CA ILE A 47 1.32 -12.68 -15.84
C ILE A 47 0.74 -13.12 -17.18
N VAL A 48 -0.22 -14.04 -17.13
CA VAL A 48 -0.90 -14.62 -18.29
C VAL A 48 -2.37 -14.25 -18.23
N ALA A 49 -2.92 -13.69 -19.31
CA ALA A 49 -4.36 -13.66 -19.51
C ALA A 49 -4.75 -14.56 -20.68
N GLU A 50 -5.70 -15.44 -20.41
CA GLU A 50 -6.21 -16.42 -21.36
C GLU A 50 -7.59 -15.96 -21.82
N VAL A 51 -7.78 -15.83 -23.13
CA VAL A 51 -9.09 -15.60 -23.74
C VAL A 51 -9.43 -16.83 -24.59
N PRO A 52 -10.68 -17.32 -24.60
CA PRO A 52 -11.09 -18.38 -25.51
C PRO A 52 -10.63 -18.12 -26.95
N ASP A 53 -10.04 -19.15 -27.55
CA ASP A 53 -9.42 -19.16 -28.89
C ASP A 53 -8.21 -18.20 -29.09
N ARG A 54 -7.68 -17.52 -28.06
CA ARG A 54 -6.59 -16.52 -28.21
C ARG A 54 -5.64 -16.39 -27.00
N ALA A 55 -4.34 -16.38 -27.26
CA ALA A 55 -3.36 -15.81 -26.33
C ALA A 55 -3.41 -14.27 -26.40
N ILE A 56 -3.42 -13.58 -25.25
CA ILE A 56 -3.23 -12.13 -25.16
C ILE A 56 -1.83 -11.82 -24.61
N ASP A 57 -1.08 -10.96 -25.31
CA ASP A 57 0.14 -10.35 -24.76
C ASP A 57 -0.26 -9.29 -23.71
N TYR A 58 -0.49 -9.78 -22.49
CA TYR A 58 -0.86 -8.96 -21.34
C TYR A 58 0.29 -8.02 -20.95
N ALA A 59 1.51 -8.53 -21.04
CA ALA A 59 2.71 -7.86 -20.55
C ALA A 59 3.13 -6.65 -21.41
N LEU A 60 2.69 -6.56 -22.67
CA LEU A 60 2.85 -5.36 -23.50
C LEU A 60 1.86 -4.23 -23.22
N SER A 61 0.69 -4.51 -22.64
CA SER A 61 -0.46 -3.60 -22.70
C SER A 61 -0.92 -3.04 -21.35
N ARG A 62 -0.52 -3.65 -20.23
CA ARG A 62 -1.09 -3.37 -18.90
C ARG A 62 0.00 -3.12 -17.85
N PRO A 63 -0.04 -2.00 -17.10
CA PRO A 63 0.84 -1.79 -15.96
C PRO A 63 0.35 -2.57 -14.74
N ILE A 64 1.25 -2.82 -13.80
CA ILE A 64 0.91 -3.32 -12.46
C ILE A 64 0.74 -2.14 -11.49
N SER A 65 0.04 -2.36 -10.38
CA SER A 65 0.04 -1.46 -9.22
C SER A 65 0.96 -2.03 -8.15
N LEU A 66 1.92 -1.23 -7.67
CA LEU A 66 2.97 -1.67 -6.75
C LEU A 66 3.25 -0.61 -5.67
N ALA A 67 3.46 -1.04 -4.42
CA ALA A 67 3.87 -0.20 -3.30
C ALA A 67 4.77 -0.96 -2.32
N ASN A 68 5.88 -0.36 -1.87
CA ASN A 68 6.62 -0.86 -0.70
C ASN A 68 5.89 -0.44 0.60
N ILE A 69 5.27 -1.41 1.27
CA ILE A 69 4.48 -1.22 2.50
C ILE A 69 5.40 -0.86 3.68
N ASP A 70 6.64 -1.37 3.71
CA ASP A 70 7.63 -1.04 4.76
C ASP A 70 8.07 0.43 4.71
N LYS A 71 7.88 1.11 3.57
CA LYS A 71 8.14 2.53 3.35
C LYS A 71 6.88 3.41 3.35
N GLY A 72 5.70 2.83 3.58
CA GLY A 72 4.42 3.54 3.51
C GLY A 72 4.08 4.08 2.11
N GLU A 73 4.62 3.48 1.03
CA GLU A 73 4.41 4.00 -0.32
C GLU A 73 2.96 3.87 -0.80
N ILE A 74 2.38 4.96 -1.27
CA ILE A 74 1.14 4.94 -2.05
C ILE A 74 1.32 4.05 -3.30
N PRO A 75 0.35 3.17 -3.68
CA PRO A 75 0.49 2.30 -4.84
C PRO A 75 0.64 3.07 -6.15
N LYS A 76 1.78 2.85 -6.81
CA LYS A 76 2.17 3.49 -8.06
C LYS A 76 1.83 2.59 -9.23
N ILE A 77 1.41 3.19 -10.34
CA ILE A 77 1.27 2.51 -11.63
C ILE A 77 2.67 2.28 -12.20
N TYR A 78 3.13 1.03 -12.22
CA TYR A 78 4.46 0.65 -12.70
C TYR A 78 4.34 0.06 -14.12
N PRO A 79 4.95 0.69 -15.16
CA PRO A 79 4.91 0.16 -16.51
C PRO A 79 5.79 -1.09 -16.63
N ILE A 80 5.29 -2.13 -17.31
CA ILE A 80 6.07 -3.33 -17.58
C ILE A 80 7.11 -3.03 -18.66
N THR A 81 8.35 -2.76 -18.25
CA THR A 81 9.46 -2.41 -19.17
C THR A 81 10.55 -3.47 -19.26
N HIS A 82 10.50 -4.56 -18.49
CA HIS A 82 11.64 -5.44 -18.26
C HIS A 82 11.31 -6.92 -18.50
N PHE A 83 12.04 -7.55 -19.42
CA PHE A 83 11.75 -8.89 -19.94
C PHE A 83 13.05 -9.71 -20.06
N PRO A 84 13.12 -10.95 -19.52
CA PRO A 84 14.32 -11.78 -19.62
C PRO A 84 14.76 -12.08 -21.06
N SER A 85 13.81 -12.39 -21.96
CA SER A 85 14.06 -12.64 -23.38
C SER A 85 12.89 -12.23 -24.29
N PRO A 86 13.06 -12.16 -25.62
CA PRO A 86 11.97 -11.89 -26.56
C PRO A 86 10.86 -12.95 -26.57
N ASP A 87 11.18 -14.18 -26.17
CA ASP A 87 10.23 -15.29 -26.14
C ASP A 87 9.55 -15.42 -24.77
N SER A 88 10.29 -15.26 -23.67
CA SER A 88 9.73 -15.23 -22.32
C SER A 88 8.66 -14.13 -22.18
N LYS A 89 8.86 -13.01 -22.88
CA LYS A 89 7.88 -11.94 -23.03
C LYS A 89 6.52 -12.41 -23.57
N LYS A 90 6.52 -13.22 -24.64
CA LYS A 90 5.29 -13.75 -25.27
C LYS A 90 4.55 -14.70 -24.34
N GLU A 91 5.29 -15.38 -23.46
CA GLU A 91 4.77 -16.27 -22.41
C GLU A 91 4.31 -15.53 -21.15
N GLY A 92 4.44 -14.19 -21.09
CA GLY A 92 4.03 -13.36 -19.95
C GLY A 92 5.07 -13.21 -18.84
N TRP A 93 6.32 -13.63 -19.03
CA TRP A 93 7.40 -13.45 -18.05
C TRP A 93 7.97 -12.03 -18.06
N ILE A 94 7.98 -11.41 -16.89
CA ILE A 94 8.51 -10.06 -16.64
C ILE A 94 9.42 -10.09 -15.41
N TYR A 95 10.35 -9.15 -15.30
CA TYR A 95 11.04 -8.92 -14.03
C TYR A 95 10.88 -7.48 -13.53
N LEU A 96 10.98 -7.30 -12.22
CA LEU A 96 10.97 -6.01 -11.54
C LEU A 96 12.30 -5.82 -10.81
N LEU A 97 12.76 -4.58 -10.67
CA LEU A 97 13.98 -4.23 -9.95
C LEU A 97 13.60 -3.52 -8.65
N LEU A 98 13.47 -4.29 -7.57
CA LEU A 98 12.89 -3.85 -6.30
C LEU A 98 13.94 -3.86 -5.19
N GLU A 99 13.84 -2.91 -4.26
CA GLU A 99 14.66 -2.93 -3.04
C GLU A 99 14.16 -4.01 -2.07
N PRO A 100 14.96 -4.47 -1.10
CA PRO A 100 14.47 -5.32 -0.01
C PRO A 100 13.29 -4.67 0.74
N GLY A 101 12.26 -5.47 1.03
CA GLY A 101 11.06 -5.03 1.74
C GLY A 101 9.80 -5.77 1.33
N THR A 102 8.68 -5.39 1.92
CA THR A 102 7.36 -6.01 1.74
C THR A 102 6.53 -5.19 0.77
N TYR A 103 6.00 -5.83 -0.28
CA TYR A 103 5.34 -5.16 -1.39
C TYR A 103 3.87 -5.53 -1.49
N TYR A 104 3.00 -4.51 -1.57
CA TYR A 104 1.65 -4.64 -2.12
C TYR A 104 1.75 -4.72 -3.64
N PHE A 105 0.97 -5.64 -4.23
CA PHE A 105 0.95 -5.92 -5.65
C PHE A 105 -0.48 -6.15 -6.13
N SER A 106 -0.88 -5.52 -7.24
CA SER A 106 -2.17 -5.78 -7.88
C SER A 106 -2.04 -5.64 -9.40
N VAL A 107 -2.75 -6.51 -10.13
CA VAL A 107 -2.85 -6.45 -11.58
C VAL A 107 -4.27 -5.99 -11.93
N LEU A 108 -4.40 -4.72 -12.31
CA LEU A 108 -5.70 -4.10 -12.59
C LEU A 108 -6.07 -4.23 -14.08
N PRO A 109 -7.35 -4.36 -14.44
CA PRO A 109 -7.76 -4.16 -15.83
C PRO A 109 -7.57 -2.69 -16.20
N THR A 110 -6.84 -2.42 -17.27
CA THR A 110 -6.73 -1.07 -17.82
C THR A 110 -8.02 -0.69 -18.54
N PHE A 111 -8.84 0.24 -18.01
CA PHE A 111 -9.64 1.26 -18.74
C PHE A 111 -10.31 2.24 -17.75
N PRO A 112 -10.47 3.53 -18.12
CA PRO A 112 -9.48 4.62 -18.04
C PRO A 112 -9.24 5.12 -16.59
N VAL A 113 -8.59 6.29 -16.44
CA VAL A 113 -8.13 6.88 -15.16
C VAL A 113 -9.27 7.20 -14.17
N ASP A 114 -10.47 7.51 -14.67
CA ASP A 114 -11.61 7.96 -13.86
C ASP A 114 -12.43 6.82 -13.24
N SER A 115 -11.89 5.61 -13.18
CA SER A 115 -12.57 4.46 -12.59
C SER A 115 -12.69 4.59 -11.07
N ILE A 116 -13.93 4.62 -10.56
CA ILE A 116 -14.19 4.57 -9.12
C ILE A 116 -13.73 3.20 -8.62
N LYS A 117 -12.73 3.22 -7.72
CA LYS A 117 -12.12 2.06 -7.09
C LYS A 117 -12.64 1.90 -5.68
N GLU A 118 -13.76 1.21 -5.57
CA GLU A 118 -14.28 0.75 -4.29
C GLU A 118 -13.51 -0.49 -3.84
N ARG A 119 -13.22 -0.63 -2.55
CA ARG A 119 -12.50 -1.79 -2.01
C ARG A 119 -13.37 -2.49 -0.98
N ASP A 120 -13.50 -3.80 -1.15
CA ASP A 120 -14.15 -4.67 -0.19
C ASP A 120 -13.27 -4.80 1.07
N ALA A 121 -13.82 -4.39 2.22
CA ALA A 121 -13.14 -4.37 3.51
C ALA A 121 -12.94 -5.77 4.14
N GLU A 122 -13.64 -6.79 3.67
CA GLU A 122 -13.50 -8.17 4.16
C GLU A 122 -12.67 -9.03 3.21
N THR A 123 -12.89 -8.94 1.89
CA THR A 123 -12.13 -9.73 0.91
C THR A 123 -10.84 -9.07 0.43
N ALA A 124 -10.64 -7.77 0.72
CA ALA A 124 -9.57 -6.93 0.18
C ALA A 124 -9.49 -6.90 -1.37
N LYS A 125 -10.58 -7.25 -2.05
CA LYS A 125 -10.70 -7.09 -3.49
C LYS A 125 -10.94 -5.63 -3.86
N VAL A 126 -10.36 -5.22 -4.98
CA VAL A 126 -10.64 -3.92 -5.60
C VAL A 126 -11.71 -4.13 -6.65
N THR A 127 -12.82 -3.42 -6.49
CA THR A 127 -13.91 -3.32 -7.46
C THR A 127 -13.62 -2.16 -8.38
N GLU A 128 -13.41 -2.43 -9.66
CA GLU A 128 -13.19 -1.43 -10.71
C GLU A 128 -14.37 -1.46 -11.69
N ILE A 129 -14.99 -0.29 -11.93
CA ILE A 129 -16.13 -0.19 -12.87
C ILE A 129 -15.59 -0.04 -14.29
N THR A 130 -15.59 -1.14 -15.04
CA THR A 130 -15.12 -1.20 -16.44
C THR A 130 -16.31 -1.40 -17.38
N PHE A 131 -16.48 -0.51 -18.36
CA PHE A 131 -17.64 -0.46 -19.27
C PHE A 131 -19.03 -0.52 -18.59
N GLY A 132 -19.13 0.00 -17.36
CA GLY A 132 -20.37 -0.01 -16.58
C GLY A 132 -20.65 -1.31 -15.82
N LYS A 133 -19.76 -2.32 -15.90
CA LYS A 133 -19.77 -3.50 -15.03
C LYS A 133 -18.77 -3.33 -13.88
N PRO A 134 -19.12 -3.63 -12.62
CA PRO A 134 -18.13 -3.81 -11.57
C PRO A 134 -17.36 -5.12 -11.80
N MET A 135 -16.03 -5.06 -11.78
CA MET A 135 -15.14 -6.23 -11.84
C MET A 135 -14.28 -6.28 -10.59
N MET A 136 -14.14 -7.45 -9.96
CA MET A 136 -13.49 -7.60 -8.65
C MET A 136 -12.16 -8.35 -8.74
N PHE A 137 -11.06 -7.69 -8.39
CA PHE A 137 -9.70 -8.26 -8.46
C PHE A 137 -9.10 -8.43 -7.09
N SER A 138 -8.52 -9.61 -6.84
CA SER A 138 -7.69 -9.81 -5.65
C SER A 138 -6.45 -8.94 -5.68
N THR A 139 -6.12 -8.43 -4.51
CA THR A 139 -4.84 -7.80 -4.23
C THR A 139 -3.91 -8.84 -3.61
N PHE A 140 -2.61 -8.64 -3.78
CA PHE A 140 -1.57 -9.59 -3.40
C PHE A 140 -0.44 -8.88 -2.65
N TRP A 141 0.42 -9.68 -2.04
CA TRP A 141 1.67 -9.21 -1.46
C TRP A 141 2.77 -10.27 -1.51
N PHE A 142 4.00 -9.81 -1.42
CA PHE A 142 5.19 -10.64 -1.27
C PHE A 142 6.28 -9.89 -0.51
N GLN A 143 7.31 -10.62 -0.07
CA GLN A 143 8.49 -10.05 0.55
C GLN A 143 9.70 -10.25 -0.36
N VAL A 144 10.49 -9.19 -0.55
CA VAL A 144 11.83 -9.21 -1.14
C VAL A 144 12.82 -9.26 0.03
N PRO A 145 13.47 -10.41 0.31
CA PRO A 145 14.41 -10.49 1.42
C PRO A 145 15.70 -9.74 1.10
N LYS A 146 16.43 -9.34 2.15
CA LYS A 146 17.83 -8.93 2.00
C LYS A 146 18.66 -10.07 1.40
N ASP A 147 19.76 -9.71 0.75
CA ASP A 147 20.77 -10.64 0.23
C ASP A 147 20.23 -11.72 -0.74
N THR A 148 19.05 -11.48 -1.32
CA THR A 148 18.41 -12.33 -2.32
C THR A 148 18.40 -11.61 -3.67
N PRO A 149 19.45 -11.76 -4.50
CA PRO A 149 19.59 -11.00 -5.75
C PRO A 149 18.59 -11.41 -6.84
N LEU A 150 18.04 -12.64 -6.77
CA LEU A 150 17.14 -13.20 -7.78
C LEU A 150 16.01 -14.00 -7.11
N LEU A 151 14.77 -13.57 -7.32
CA LEU A 151 13.56 -14.04 -6.63
C LEU A 151 12.45 -14.33 -7.63
N TYR A 152 11.74 -15.45 -7.50
CA TYR A 152 10.48 -15.74 -8.20
C TYR A 152 9.31 -15.66 -7.22
N ILE A 153 8.28 -14.90 -7.59
CA ILE A 153 7.10 -14.64 -6.75
C ILE A 153 5.82 -15.32 -7.24
N GLY A 154 5.90 -16.29 -8.15
CA GLY A 154 4.73 -17.01 -8.67
C GLY A 154 4.29 -16.55 -10.06
N SER A 155 3.25 -17.21 -10.55
CA SER A 155 2.59 -16.94 -11.82
C SER A 155 1.13 -16.58 -11.58
N LEU A 156 0.66 -15.49 -12.20
CA LEU A 156 -0.73 -15.06 -12.15
C LEU A 156 -1.45 -15.42 -13.45
N LYS A 157 -2.60 -16.09 -13.32
CA LYS A 157 -3.44 -16.53 -14.42
C LYS A 157 -4.80 -15.83 -14.33
N ILE A 158 -5.24 -15.23 -15.43
CA ILE A 158 -6.47 -14.43 -15.50
C ILE A 158 -7.28 -14.89 -16.71
N SER A 159 -8.36 -15.63 -16.49
CA SER A 159 -9.29 -15.99 -17.57
C SER A 159 -10.14 -14.77 -17.92
N CYS A 160 -10.21 -14.39 -19.20
CA CYS A 160 -10.96 -13.22 -19.65
C CYS A 160 -11.89 -13.53 -20.82
N GLU A 161 -12.99 -12.80 -20.91
CA GLU A 161 -13.92 -12.84 -22.05
C GLU A 161 -13.65 -11.65 -22.98
N GLY A 162 -13.29 -11.95 -24.24
CA GLY A 162 -13.11 -10.94 -25.29
C GLY A 162 -14.36 -10.80 -26.14
N ARG A 163 -14.92 -9.59 -26.24
CA ARG A 163 -16.02 -9.29 -27.17
C ARG A 163 -15.46 -8.77 -28.48
N ARG A 164 -15.59 -9.57 -29.52
CA ARG A 164 -15.23 -9.16 -30.88
C ARG A 164 -16.21 -8.10 -31.39
N SER A 165 -15.78 -6.85 -31.39
CA SER A 165 -16.50 -5.75 -32.03
C SER A 165 -16.05 -5.60 -33.49
N TRP A 166 -16.90 -4.93 -34.26
CA TRP A 166 -16.65 -4.47 -35.63
C TRP A 166 -15.84 -3.14 -35.65
N TRP A 167 -15.71 -2.39 -34.52
CA TRP A 167 -14.74 -1.27 -34.33
C TRP A 167 -13.41 -1.70 -33.66
N THR A 168 -13.45 -2.71 -32.78
CA THR A 168 -12.43 -2.95 -31.74
C THR A 168 -12.37 -4.43 -31.32
N GLU A 169 -11.27 -4.86 -30.69
CA GLU A 169 -11.21 -6.17 -30.03
C GLU A 169 -11.02 -5.96 -28.52
N ASP A 170 -12.14 -5.75 -27.82
CA ASP A 170 -12.16 -5.34 -26.42
C ASP A 170 -12.28 -6.55 -25.48
N VAL A 171 -11.46 -6.56 -24.44
CA VAL A 171 -11.64 -7.45 -23.28
C VAL A 171 -12.79 -6.90 -22.44
N THR A 172 -13.89 -7.64 -22.35
CA THR A 172 -15.15 -7.17 -21.73
C THR A 172 -15.42 -7.72 -20.33
N GLU A 173 -14.73 -8.81 -19.94
CA GLU A 173 -14.78 -9.35 -18.58
C GLU A 173 -13.45 -10.05 -18.27
N CYS A 174 -13.05 -10.07 -17.01
CA CYS A 174 -11.96 -10.91 -16.52
C CYS A 174 -12.33 -11.51 -15.18
N SER A 175 -11.94 -12.76 -14.96
CA SER A 175 -12.00 -13.42 -13.67
C SER A 175 -11.05 -12.77 -12.67
N ASP A 176 -11.23 -13.14 -11.40
CA ASP A 176 -10.22 -12.93 -10.37
C ASP A 176 -8.92 -13.67 -10.75
N ALA A 177 -7.77 -13.15 -10.32
CA ALA A 177 -6.48 -13.73 -10.66
C ALA A 177 -6.15 -14.96 -9.79
N GLU A 178 -5.79 -16.06 -10.43
CA GLU A 178 -5.31 -17.27 -9.75
C GLU A 178 -3.79 -17.26 -9.61
N VAL A 179 -3.29 -17.79 -8.49
CA VAL A 179 -1.86 -17.88 -8.18
C VAL A 179 -1.39 -19.31 -8.40
N ALA A 180 -0.41 -19.50 -9.29
CA ALA A 180 0.25 -20.77 -9.56
C ALA A 180 1.73 -20.70 -9.18
N ASP A 181 2.28 -21.82 -8.70
CA ASP A 181 3.72 -22.01 -8.56
C ASP A 181 4.25 -22.73 -9.80
N GLU A 182 5.00 -22.01 -10.64
CA GLU A 182 5.68 -22.53 -11.82
C GLU A 182 7.21 -22.45 -11.64
N SER A 183 7.70 -22.63 -10.40
CA SER A 183 9.12 -22.50 -10.04
C SER A 183 10.09 -23.26 -10.94
N ALA A 184 9.71 -24.43 -11.45
CA ALA A 184 10.55 -25.20 -12.37
C ALA A 184 10.83 -24.44 -13.69
N ALA A 185 9.80 -23.85 -14.29
CA ALA A 185 9.92 -23.04 -15.50
C ALA A 185 10.61 -21.69 -15.21
N ALA A 186 10.34 -21.10 -14.04
CA ALA A 186 11.04 -19.91 -13.57
C ALA A 186 12.55 -20.16 -13.39
N GLN A 187 12.93 -21.33 -12.88
CA GLN A 187 14.32 -21.73 -12.65
C GLN A 187 15.04 -22.10 -13.96
N GLU A 188 14.35 -22.69 -14.94
CA GLU A 188 14.88 -22.89 -16.30
C GLU A 188 15.15 -21.55 -16.98
N LEU A 189 14.16 -20.64 -17.00
CA LEU A 189 14.30 -19.29 -17.56
C LEU A 189 15.42 -18.48 -16.88
N ALA A 190 15.49 -18.55 -15.55
CA ALA A 190 16.57 -17.93 -14.78
C ALA A 190 17.95 -18.55 -15.13
N GLY A 191 18.02 -19.87 -15.27
CA GLY A 191 19.23 -20.59 -15.67
C GLY A 191 19.74 -20.20 -17.06
N VAL A 192 18.86 -19.82 -17.98
CA VAL A 192 19.21 -19.35 -19.34
C VAL A 192 19.56 -17.86 -19.38
N SER A 193 18.76 -16.99 -18.74
CA SER A 193 18.83 -15.53 -18.94
C SER A 193 19.35 -14.71 -17.76
N LEU A 194 19.43 -15.27 -16.55
CA LEU A 194 19.70 -14.53 -15.31
C LEU A 194 20.74 -15.21 -14.38
N ASN A 195 21.38 -16.30 -14.82
CA ASN A 195 22.28 -17.12 -14.00
C ASN A 195 23.45 -16.36 -13.36
N GLN A 196 23.89 -15.27 -13.99
CA GLN A 196 24.95 -14.37 -13.52
C GLN A 196 24.63 -13.65 -12.19
N TYR A 197 23.36 -13.63 -11.76
CA TYR A 197 22.93 -13.05 -10.48
C TYR A 197 22.80 -14.10 -9.36
N GLY A 198 23.10 -15.38 -9.62
CA GLY A 198 23.07 -16.46 -8.63
C GLY A 198 21.79 -17.34 -8.67
N PRO A 199 21.56 -18.17 -7.65
CA PRO A 199 20.44 -19.10 -7.63
C PRO A 199 19.09 -18.37 -7.42
N LEU A 200 18.06 -18.81 -8.15
CA LEU A 200 16.69 -18.34 -7.98
C LEU A 200 16.10 -18.82 -6.64
N ARG A 201 15.59 -17.90 -5.83
CA ARG A 201 14.79 -18.21 -4.63
C ARG A 201 13.29 -18.15 -4.96
N THR A 202 12.48 -19.09 -4.47
CA THR A 202 11.01 -19.03 -4.59
C THR A 202 10.33 -18.50 -3.33
N MET A 203 9.54 -17.44 -3.49
CA MET A 203 8.58 -16.93 -2.49
C MET A 203 7.28 -16.52 -3.19
N VAL A 204 6.45 -17.51 -3.52
CA VAL A 204 5.15 -17.29 -4.18
C VAL A 204 4.31 -16.27 -3.39
N LEU A 205 3.77 -15.29 -4.11
CA LEU A 205 2.93 -14.23 -3.58
C LEU A 205 1.66 -14.77 -2.90
N SER A 206 1.19 -14.08 -1.88
CA SER A 206 -0.01 -14.42 -1.12
C SER A 206 -1.13 -13.42 -1.41
N ARG A 207 -2.40 -13.83 -1.28
CA ARG A 207 -3.54 -12.90 -1.33
C ARG A 207 -3.43 -11.92 -0.15
N TYR A 208 -3.68 -10.64 -0.38
CA TYR A 208 -3.36 -9.62 0.60
C TYR A 208 -4.25 -9.70 1.85
N GLY A 209 -3.61 -10.02 2.98
CA GLY A 209 -4.18 -10.01 4.32
C GLY A 209 -5.39 -10.93 4.55
N LYS A 210 -5.56 -11.97 3.73
CA LYS A 210 -6.06 -13.24 4.26
C LYS A 210 -4.84 -14.03 4.79
N PRO A 211 -4.96 -14.78 5.89
CA PRO A 211 -3.96 -15.80 6.21
C PRO A 211 -3.92 -16.88 5.11
N ASP A 212 -2.80 -17.60 4.97
CA ASP A 212 -2.73 -18.77 4.10
C ASP A 212 -3.70 -19.86 4.60
N GLU A 213 -4.80 -20.07 3.88
CA GLU A 213 -5.86 -21.04 4.22
C GLU A 213 -5.33 -22.49 4.36
N LYS A 214 -4.15 -22.80 3.79
CA LYS A 214 -3.48 -24.11 3.93
C LYS A 214 -2.61 -24.22 5.20
N ARG A 215 -2.40 -23.11 5.90
CA ARG A 215 -1.48 -22.95 7.03
C ARG A 215 -2.02 -21.96 8.08
N SER A 216 -3.31 -22.02 8.38
CA SER A 216 -3.83 -21.37 9.60
C SER A 216 -3.04 -21.89 10.80
N PRO A 217 -2.39 -21.02 11.60
CA PRO A 217 -1.59 -21.43 12.74
C PRO A 217 -2.48 -22.05 13.82
N SER A 218 -1.92 -22.90 14.67
CA SER A 218 -2.57 -23.24 15.94
C SER A 218 -2.52 -22.00 16.85
N PRO A 219 -3.65 -21.36 17.21
CA PRO A 219 -3.61 -20.13 17.99
C PRO A 219 -3.03 -20.32 19.40
N ALA A 220 -3.10 -21.56 19.92
CA ALA A 220 -2.58 -21.94 21.24
C ALA A 220 -1.05 -22.11 21.30
N ALA A 221 -0.37 -22.26 20.15
CA ALA A 221 1.09 -22.30 20.05
C ALA A 221 1.70 -20.98 19.55
N GLY A 222 0.85 -19.95 19.38
CA GLY A 222 1.24 -18.61 18.99
C GLY A 222 1.57 -17.72 20.18
N GLY A 223 2.51 -16.79 19.97
CA GLY A 223 2.72 -15.66 20.85
C GLY A 223 2.61 -14.35 20.08
N PHE A 224 2.54 -13.23 20.78
CA PHE A 224 2.43 -11.92 20.15
C PHE A 224 3.24 -10.83 20.85
N ILE A 225 3.54 -9.77 20.09
CA ILE A 225 4.22 -8.57 20.58
C ILE A 225 3.55 -7.31 20.02
N VAL A 226 3.54 -6.25 20.81
CA VAL A 226 3.07 -4.92 20.39
C VAL A 226 4.24 -3.94 20.41
N LYS A 227 4.43 -3.20 19.31
CA LYS A 227 5.31 -2.04 19.19
C LYS A 227 4.48 -0.79 18.85
N GLY A 228 5.01 0.40 19.09
CA GLY A 228 4.39 1.63 18.63
C GLY A 228 5.23 2.90 18.82
N PRO A 229 4.74 4.06 18.34
CA PRO A 229 5.43 5.34 18.48
C PRO A 229 5.37 5.84 19.93
N GLN A 230 6.44 6.52 20.38
CA GLN A 230 6.50 7.15 21.70
C GLN A 230 5.93 8.59 21.71
N ALA A 231 5.30 9.01 20.62
CA ALA A 231 4.75 10.35 20.45
C ALA A 231 3.50 10.34 19.56
N LEU A 232 2.59 11.27 19.84
CA LEU A 232 1.49 11.66 18.95
C LEU A 232 2.07 12.49 17.79
N SER A 233 1.79 12.10 16.55
CA SER A 233 2.16 12.89 15.37
C SER A 233 1.30 14.17 15.31
N SER A 234 1.96 15.32 15.25
CA SER A 234 1.26 16.59 15.01
C SER A 234 0.63 16.58 13.61
N PRO A 235 -0.60 17.10 13.45
CA PRO A 235 -1.15 17.35 12.12
C PRO A 235 -0.21 18.24 11.30
N GLU A 236 -0.09 17.98 9.99
CA GLU A 236 0.67 18.82 9.04
C GLU A 236 0.02 20.19 8.79
N TRP A 237 0.08 21.08 9.78
CA TRP A 237 -0.55 22.41 9.74
C TRP A 237 -0.15 23.25 8.53
N VAL A 238 1.14 23.23 8.18
CA VAL A 238 1.69 24.04 7.09
C VAL A 238 1.32 23.45 5.72
N GLY A 239 1.43 22.13 5.55
CA GLY A 239 1.04 21.44 4.31
C GLY A 239 -0.44 21.66 3.96
N ARG A 240 -1.35 21.31 4.89
CA ARG A 240 -2.79 21.56 4.69
C ARG A 240 -3.13 23.05 4.54
N GLY A 241 -2.36 23.94 5.18
CA GLY A 241 -2.45 25.38 4.95
C GLY A 241 -2.23 25.72 3.47
N ILE A 242 -1.14 25.23 2.88
CA ILE A 242 -0.83 25.38 1.45
C ILE A 242 -1.92 24.76 0.58
N ASP A 243 -2.38 23.53 0.85
CA ASP A 243 -3.39 22.85 0.03
C ASP A 243 -4.73 23.60 -0.01
N ARG A 244 -5.19 24.10 1.14
CA ARG A 244 -6.37 24.97 1.23
C ARG A 244 -6.13 26.30 0.51
N GLY A 245 -4.93 26.89 0.64
CA GLY A 245 -4.57 28.18 0.04
C GLY A 245 -4.41 28.12 -1.48
N ILE A 246 -3.94 27.01 -2.04
CA ILE A 246 -3.91 26.73 -3.48
C ILE A 246 -5.31 26.34 -4.00
N GLY A 247 -6.18 25.83 -3.13
CA GLY A 247 -7.56 25.47 -3.46
C GLY A 247 -7.63 24.23 -4.36
N ALA A 248 -6.92 23.16 -3.98
CA ALA A 248 -6.65 21.98 -4.84
C ALA A 248 -7.91 21.35 -5.50
N GLY A 249 -9.08 21.38 -4.84
CA GLY A 249 -10.34 20.88 -5.42
C GLY A 249 -10.88 21.70 -6.60
N THR A 250 -10.41 22.93 -6.80
CA THR A 250 -10.90 23.85 -7.85
C THR A 250 -10.27 23.58 -9.22
N ILE A 251 -9.08 22.96 -9.25
CA ILE A 251 -8.23 22.82 -10.44
C ILE A 251 -8.93 21.98 -11.53
N PHE A 252 -9.67 20.94 -11.13
CA PHE A 252 -10.34 20.01 -12.04
C PHE A 252 -11.57 20.60 -12.76
N PHE A 253 -12.16 21.69 -12.28
CA PHE A 253 -13.37 22.26 -12.87
C PHE A 253 -13.12 23.24 -14.03
N LEU A 254 -11.88 23.70 -14.23
CA LEU A 254 -11.49 24.63 -15.31
C LEU A 254 -10.78 23.88 -16.46
N GLY A 255 -11.46 22.86 -16.99
CA GLY A 255 -10.95 21.90 -17.98
C GLY A 255 -10.64 22.47 -19.39
N GLY A 256 -9.71 23.41 -19.49
CA GLY A 256 -9.20 23.94 -20.75
C GLY A 256 -7.96 24.82 -20.56
N ALA A 257 -7.20 25.05 -21.64
CA ALA A 257 -5.92 25.78 -21.58
C ALA A 257 -6.01 27.18 -20.94
N TYR A 258 -7.19 27.82 -21.01
CA TYR A 258 -7.46 29.12 -20.39
C TYR A 258 -7.51 29.09 -18.85
N GLY A 259 -7.71 27.93 -18.21
CA GLY A 259 -7.70 27.79 -16.75
C GLY A 259 -6.28 27.71 -16.15
N ILE A 260 -5.30 27.27 -16.93
CA ILE A 260 -3.94 26.98 -16.45
C ILE A 260 -3.17 28.28 -16.11
N LEU A 261 -3.26 29.30 -16.97
CA LEU A 261 -2.56 30.58 -16.77
C LEU A 261 -2.99 31.34 -15.50
N PRO A 262 -4.30 31.56 -15.21
CA PRO A 262 -4.69 32.21 -13.96
C PRO A 262 -4.36 31.35 -12.73
N PHE A 263 -4.37 30.02 -12.83
CA PHE A 263 -3.92 29.15 -11.74
C PHE A 263 -2.42 29.31 -11.45
N ILE A 264 -1.56 29.33 -12.46
CA ILE A 264 -0.11 29.58 -12.29
C ILE A 264 0.14 30.98 -11.69
N ALA A 265 -0.62 31.99 -12.08
CA ALA A 265 -0.54 33.33 -11.49
C ALA A 265 -1.02 33.37 -10.02
N TYR A 266 -1.97 32.52 -9.65
CA TYR A 266 -2.51 32.41 -8.29
C TYR A 266 -1.60 31.61 -7.34
N LEU A 267 -0.90 30.57 -7.84
CA LEU A 267 -0.08 29.64 -7.04
C LEU A 267 0.82 30.32 -5.99
N PRO A 268 1.59 31.39 -6.29
CA PRO A 268 2.43 32.05 -5.27
C PRO A 268 1.61 32.71 -4.16
N VAL A 269 0.45 33.31 -4.49
CA VAL A 269 -0.44 33.97 -3.54
C VAL A 269 -1.16 32.95 -2.66
N GLY A 270 -1.68 31.88 -3.28
CA GLY A 270 -2.31 30.76 -2.57
C GLY A 270 -1.34 30.06 -1.62
N THR A 271 -0.10 29.82 -2.07
CA THR A 271 0.97 29.24 -1.23
C THR A 271 1.33 30.17 -0.07
N ALA A 272 1.49 31.48 -0.31
CA ALA A 272 1.82 32.44 0.74
C ALA A 272 0.70 32.59 1.80
N ALA A 273 -0.55 32.71 1.36
CA ALA A 273 -1.71 32.71 2.26
C ALA A 273 -1.82 31.37 3.04
N GLY A 274 -1.54 30.25 2.38
CA GLY A 274 -1.54 28.93 3.00
C GLY A 274 -0.44 28.73 4.05
N LEU A 275 0.79 29.18 3.78
CA LEU A 275 1.89 29.21 4.75
C LEU A 275 1.53 30.03 5.99
N ILE A 276 0.94 31.22 5.80
CA ILE A 276 0.51 32.09 6.90
C ILE A 276 -0.61 31.44 7.71
N GLY A 277 -1.64 30.90 7.04
CA GLY A 277 -2.76 30.21 7.70
C GLY A 277 -2.34 28.95 8.44
N GLY A 278 -1.43 28.16 7.87
CA GLY A 278 -0.86 26.96 8.49
C GLY A 278 -0.01 27.28 9.71
N SER A 279 0.91 28.26 9.60
CA SER A 279 1.71 28.74 10.72
C SER A 279 0.85 29.34 11.84
N HIS A 280 -0.18 30.13 11.49
CA HIS A 280 -1.14 30.64 12.47
C HIS A 280 -1.90 29.50 13.18
N SER A 281 -2.29 28.45 12.45
CA SER A 281 -2.95 27.26 13.03
C SER A 281 -2.02 26.51 13.99
N GLN A 282 -0.77 26.29 13.59
CA GLN A 282 0.26 25.65 14.43
C GLN A 282 0.50 26.45 15.72
N ASN A 283 0.54 27.78 15.63
CA ASN A 283 0.71 28.66 16.79
C ASN A 283 -0.55 28.75 17.67
N LYS A 284 -1.77 28.73 17.09
CA LYS A 284 -3.04 28.69 17.84
C LYS A 284 -3.19 27.39 18.64
N TRP A 285 -2.76 26.26 18.06
CA TRP A 285 -3.03 24.92 18.59
C TRP A 285 -1.83 24.22 19.22
N GLY A 286 -0.63 24.80 19.18
CA GLY A 286 0.60 24.17 19.68
C GLY A 286 0.51 23.69 21.13
N SER A 287 0.04 24.53 22.06
CA SER A 287 -0.12 24.17 23.48
C SER A 287 -1.14 23.05 23.71
N CYS A 288 -2.21 23.01 22.91
CA CYS A 288 -3.16 21.90 22.92
C CYS A 288 -2.50 20.59 22.43
N MET A 289 -1.73 20.64 21.33
CA MET A 289 -1.01 19.47 20.85
C MET A 289 0.06 18.98 21.84
N GLU A 290 0.70 19.88 22.60
CA GLU A 290 1.59 19.52 23.72
C GLU A 290 0.85 18.80 24.85
N GLU A 291 -0.34 19.26 25.24
CA GLU A 291 -1.18 18.62 26.26
C GLU A 291 -1.68 17.24 25.80
N LEU A 292 -2.15 17.11 24.56
CA LEU A 292 -2.55 15.83 23.97
C LEU A 292 -1.35 14.86 23.81
N THR A 293 -0.16 15.38 23.49
CA THR A 293 1.07 14.56 23.43
C THR A 293 1.51 14.08 24.81
N LYS A 294 1.32 14.89 25.85
CA LYS A 294 1.55 14.49 27.25
C LYS A 294 0.54 13.42 27.67
N GLU A 295 -0.74 13.58 27.30
CA GLU A 295 -1.80 12.62 27.63
C GLU A 295 -1.62 11.28 26.90
N PHE A 296 -1.24 11.31 25.61
CA PHE A 296 -0.84 10.12 24.84
C PHE A 296 0.26 9.32 25.56
N LYS A 297 1.30 10.00 26.05
CA LYS A 297 2.40 9.39 26.82
C LYS A 297 1.97 8.87 28.20
N GLY A 298 0.91 9.44 28.78
CA GLY A 298 0.34 8.99 30.06
C GLY A 298 -0.63 7.81 29.94
N TYR A 299 -1.15 7.52 28.75
CA TYR A 299 -2.18 6.50 28.55
C TYR A 299 -1.62 5.07 28.36
N ASP A 300 -0.37 4.90 27.93
CA ASP A 300 0.23 3.61 27.55
C ASP A 300 -0.61 2.81 26.52
N VAL A 301 -0.54 3.26 25.26
CA VAL A 301 -1.20 2.58 24.12
C VAL A 301 -0.67 1.15 23.92
N ILE A 302 0.62 0.90 24.19
CA ILE A 302 1.24 -0.41 23.96
C ILE A 302 0.76 -1.41 25.01
N GLY A 303 0.75 -1.05 26.30
CA GLY A 303 0.21 -1.87 27.38
C GLY A 303 -1.29 -2.14 27.21
N ASN A 304 -2.09 -1.12 26.90
CA ASN A 304 -3.53 -1.31 26.67
C ASN A 304 -3.82 -2.22 25.47
N MET A 305 -3.12 -2.06 24.34
CA MET A 305 -3.29 -2.98 23.19
C MET A 305 -2.78 -4.39 23.52
N THR A 306 -1.70 -4.53 24.28
CA THR A 306 -1.19 -5.83 24.74
C THR A 306 -2.21 -6.56 25.60
N ASN A 307 -2.80 -5.88 26.59
CA ASN A 307 -3.85 -6.44 27.43
C ASN A 307 -5.11 -6.79 26.61
N THR A 308 -5.55 -5.90 25.72
CA THR A 308 -6.74 -6.13 24.88
C THR A 308 -6.57 -7.34 23.96
N ILE A 309 -5.35 -7.62 23.45
CA ILE A 309 -5.08 -8.84 22.69
C ILE A 309 -5.07 -10.06 23.62
N ALA A 310 -4.37 -10.02 24.76
CA ALA A 310 -4.27 -11.14 25.71
C ALA A 310 -5.62 -11.55 26.33
N GLU A 311 -6.56 -10.62 26.52
CA GLU A 311 -7.90 -10.91 27.02
C GLU A 311 -8.81 -11.58 25.98
N ARG A 312 -8.50 -11.45 24.69
CA ARG A 312 -9.37 -11.84 23.57
C ARG A 312 -8.75 -12.91 22.64
N SER A 313 -7.50 -13.28 22.87
CA SER A 313 -6.72 -14.24 22.10
C SER A 313 -6.14 -15.33 23.02
N PRO A 314 -6.04 -16.60 22.59
CA PRO A 314 -5.28 -17.62 23.32
C PRO A 314 -3.75 -17.45 23.14
N MET A 315 -3.30 -16.55 22.25
CA MET A 315 -1.87 -16.26 22.10
C MET A 315 -1.34 -15.52 23.34
N ARG A 316 -0.17 -15.93 23.83
CA ARG A 316 0.50 -15.27 24.97
C ARG A 316 1.35 -14.07 24.53
N PRO A 317 1.47 -13.01 25.36
CA PRO A 317 2.52 -12.01 25.17
C PRO A 317 3.89 -12.71 25.17
N ALA A 318 4.75 -12.33 24.23
CA ALA A 318 6.14 -12.78 24.14
C ALA A 318 7.09 -11.68 24.63
N ASP A 319 8.19 -12.05 25.26
CA ASP A 319 9.27 -11.10 25.57
C ASP A 319 10.00 -10.75 24.26
N PRO A 320 10.09 -9.46 23.85
CA PRO A 320 10.80 -9.07 22.63
C PRO A 320 12.32 -9.28 22.70
N GLY A 321 12.88 -9.59 23.88
CA GLY A 321 14.26 -10.02 24.06
C GLY A 321 15.32 -8.95 23.86
N GLY A 322 16.58 -9.34 24.05
CA GLY A 322 17.75 -8.47 23.83
C GLY A 322 18.15 -8.31 22.36
N SER A 323 17.72 -9.24 21.52
CA SER A 323 17.82 -9.18 20.04
C SER A 323 16.95 -8.07 19.45
N GLY A 324 15.83 -7.76 20.12
CA GLY A 324 14.83 -6.84 19.64
C GLY A 324 13.98 -7.48 18.53
N ALA A 325 12.71 -7.11 18.49
CA ALA A 325 11.70 -7.69 17.62
C ALA A 325 11.82 -7.35 16.12
N ASP A 326 13.04 -7.07 15.64
CA ASP A 326 13.38 -7.02 14.22
C ASP A 326 14.01 -8.35 13.75
N ASP A 327 14.39 -9.24 14.68
CA ASP A 327 14.61 -10.68 14.44
C ASP A 327 13.40 -11.50 14.95
N PRO A 328 12.40 -11.79 14.09
CA PRO A 328 11.22 -12.53 14.50
C PRO A 328 11.52 -14.01 14.81
N SER A 329 12.54 -14.61 14.18
CA SER A 329 12.97 -15.98 14.45
C SER A 329 13.68 -16.09 15.80
N GLY A 330 14.53 -15.12 16.14
CA GLY A 330 15.15 -14.98 17.46
C GLY A 330 14.10 -14.88 18.57
N THR A 331 13.20 -13.90 18.48
CA THR A 331 12.11 -13.71 19.45
C THR A 331 11.23 -14.96 19.59
N ALA A 332 10.82 -15.59 18.48
CA ALA A 332 9.95 -16.77 18.53
C ALA A 332 10.65 -17.99 19.16
N ARG A 333 11.93 -18.21 18.84
CA ARG A 333 12.74 -19.31 19.41
C ARG A 333 13.06 -19.09 20.90
N GLU A 334 13.33 -17.86 21.31
CA GLU A 334 13.58 -17.52 22.72
C GLU A 334 12.33 -17.71 23.61
N ASN A 335 11.14 -17.56 23.03
CA ASN A 335 9.87 -17.73 23.71
C ASN A 335 9.24 -19.14 23.56
N ASP A 336 9.84 -20.05 22.79
CA ASP A 336 9.29 -21.36 22.39
C ASP A 336 7.89 -21.24 21.74
N LEU A 337 7.86 -20.64 20.54
CA LEU A 337 6.63 -20.34 19.78
C LEU A 337 6.71 -20.93 18.36
N GLU A 338 5.62 -21.55 17.89
CA GLU A 338 5.49 -21.94 16.47
C GLU A 338 5.21 -20.72 15.57
N ASN A 339 4.53 -19.71 16.12
CA ASN A 339 4.09 -18.53 15.38
C ASN A 339 4.21 -17.27 16.24
N LEU A 340 4.59 -16.16 15.62
CA LEU A 340 4.75 -14.86 16.30
C LEU A 340 3.94 -13.76 15.57
N LEU A 341 2.91 -13.25 16.23
CA LEU A 341 2.11 -12.12 15.77
C LEU A 341 2.78 -10.80 16.18
N ILE A 342 3.22 -10.02 15.20
CA ILE A 342 3.88 -8.73 15.39
C ILE A 342 2.90 -7.62 15.05
N VAL A 343 2.39 -6.92 16.07
CA VAL A 343 1.55 -5.73 15.91
C VAL A 343 2.44 -4.51 16.08
N ASN A 344 2.59 -3.69 15.04
CA ASN A 344 3.38 -2.47 15.07
C ASN A 344 2.48 -1.27 14.76
N ILE A 345 2.16 -0.46 15.76
CA ILE A 345 1.48 0.82 15.56
C ILE A 345 2.41 1.70 14.72
N GLN A 346 1.98 2.09 13.52
CA GLN A 346 2.77 2.91 12.59
C GLN A 346 2.64 4.39 12.97
N GLU A 347 1.40 4.83 13.15
CA GLU A 347 1.05 6.23 13.40
C GLU A 347 -0.08 6.30 14.43
N VAL A 348 -0.02 7.33 15.28
CA VAL A 348 -1.17 7.88 15.98
C VAL A 348 -1.13 9.39 15.76
N SER A 349 -2.20 9.99 15.23
CA SER A 349 -2.26 11.41 14.88
C SER A 349 -3.68 11.96 14.94
N LEU A 350 -3.83 13.28 14.76
CA LEU A 350 -5.13 13.90 14.51
C LEU A 350 -5.26 14.25 13.02
N ARG A 351 -6.13 13.54 12.30
CA ARG A 351 -6.38 13.77 10.88
C ARG A 351 -7.57 14.71 10.69
N GLU A 352 -7.42 15.69 9.79
CA GLU A 352 -8.53 16.56 9.40
C GLU A 352 -9.53 15.80 8.50
N CYS A 353 -10.82 15.96 8.77
CA CYS A 353 -11.92 15.36 8.02
C CYS A 353 -12.30 16.20 6.78
N GLU A 354 -13.36 15.79 6.07
CA GLU A 354 -13.88 16.53 4.90
C GLU A 354 -14.46 17.91 5.25
N THR A 355 -14.99 18.09 6.47
CA THR A 355 -15.44 19.41 6.97
C THR A 355 -14.25 20.13 7.61
N SER A 356 -13.97 21.35 7.13
CA SER A 356 -12.81 22.13 7.58
C SER A 356 -12.83 22.38 9.09
N TRP A 357 -11.66 22.28 9.71
CA TRP A 357 -11.44 22.37 11.17
C TRP A 357 -12.05 21.25 12.02
N THR A 358 -12.73 20.26 11.42
CA THR A 358 -13.08 19.03 12.13
C THR A 358 -11.98 17.99 11.97
N PHE A 359 -11.63 17.32 13.06
CA PHE A 359 -10.57 16.33 13.16
C PHE A 359 -11.11 15.02 13.73
N CYS A 360 -10.40 13.94 13.44
CA CYS A 360 -10.62 12.62 13.99
C CYS A 360 -9.28 12.08 14.51
N LEU A 361 -9.32 11.13 15.45
CA LEU A 361 -8.15 10.31 15.77
C LEU A 361 -7.86 9.38 14.59
N GLU A 362 -6.63 9.43 14.07
CA GLU A 362 -6.11 8.44 13.15
C GLU A 362 -5.10 7.56 13.92
N MET A 363 -5.29 6.24 13.86
CA MET A 363 -4.37 5.27 14.46
C MET A 363 -4.22 4.06 13.52
N GLU A 364 -3.02 3.88 13.00
CA GLU A 364 -2.71 2.80 12.06
C GLU A 364 -1.85 1.72 12.73
N ILE A 365 -2.26 0.46 12.64
CA ILE A 365 -1.45 -0.70 13.07
C ILE A 365 -1.13 -1.60 11.88
N ARG A 366 0.10 -2.07 11.81
CA ARG A 366 0.50 -3.14 10.92
C ARG A 366 0.67 -4.44 11.69
N ALA A 367 -0.18 -5.41 11.42
CA ALA A 367 -0.13 -6.72 12.02
C ALA A 367 0.46 -7.73 11.02
N ARG A 368 1.48 -8.47 11.46
CA ARG A 368 2.16 -9.49 10.64
C ARG A 368 2.33 -10.79 11.43
N LEU A 369 1.98 -11.92 10.82
CA LEU A 369 2.16 -13.24 11.44
C LEU A 369 3.42 -13.89 10.87
N TRP A 370 4.41 -14.19 11.72
CA TRP A 370 5.60 -14.97 11.37
C TRP A 370 5.39 -16.45 11.69
N ASP A 371 5.67 -17.32 10.72
CA ASP A 371 5.71 -18.78 10.85
C ASP A 371 7.16 -19.22 10.97
N THR A 372 7.52 -19.86 12.10
CA THR A 372 8.90 -20.31 12.35
C THR A 372 9.30 -21.53 11.52
N VAL A 373 8.34 -22.33 11.03
CA VAL A 373 8.60 -23.55 10.26
C VAL A 373 8.99 -23.21 8.82
N THR A 374 8.46 -22.12 8.26
CA THR A 374 8.79 -21.67 6.90
C THR A 374 9.73 -20.47 6.83
N GLU A 375 10.06 -19.86 7.98
CA GLU A 375 10.85 -18.63 8.15
C GLU A 375 10.33 -17.48 7.28
N ARG A 376 9.00 -17.27 7.32
CA ARG A 376 8.28 -16.31 6.47
C ARG A 376 7.12 -15.67 7.24
N PHE A 377 6.72 -14.49 6.78
CA PHE A 377 5.42 -13.95 7.13
C PHE A 377 4.32 -14.67 6.32
N THR A 378 3.23 -15.09 6.98
CA THR A 378 2.07 -15.78 6.38
C THR A 378 0.82 -14.91 6.33
N TYR A 379 0.86 -13.74 6.99
CA TYR A 379 -0.19 -12.71 6.98
C TYR A 379 0.47 -11.33 7.16
N ASP A 380 -0.01 -10.33 6.43
CA ASP A 380 0.33 -8.91 6.60
C ASP A 380 -0.94 -8.07 6.36
N ARG A 381 -1.30 -7.23 7.33
CA ARG A 381 -2.42 -6.27 7.25
C ARG A 381 -2.00 -4.93 7.84
N LEU A 382 -2.35 -3.85 7.15
CA LEU A 382 -2.39 -2.50 7.72
C LEU A 382 -3.86 -2.14 8.01
N LEU A 383 -4.20 -1.99 9.28
CA LEU A 383 -5.53 -1.63 9.78
C LEU A 383 -5.51 -0.18 10.28
N SER A 384 -6.56 0.59 10.04
CA SER A 384 -6.62 2.02 10.40
C SER A 384 -7.94 2.37 11.10
N TYR A 385 -7.85 2.94 12.30
CA TYR A 385 -8.96 3.59 13.00
C TYR A 385 -8.89 5.07 12.66
N THR A 386 -9.76 5.52 11.77
CA THR A 386 -9.78 6.88 11.20
C THR A 386 -11.19 7.22 10.76
N PHE A 387 -11.43 8.42 10.23
CA PHE A 387 -12.70 8.77 9.59
C PHE A 387 -12.80 8.13 8.19
N GLU A 388 -13.94 7.51 7.88
CA GLU A 388 -14.20 6.88 6.58
C GLU A 388 -14.43 7.92 5.47
N LYS A 389 -13.33 8.42 4.89
CA LYS A 389 -13.37 9.33 3.74
C LYS A 389 -13.86 8.61 2.49
N LYS A 390 -14.79 9.22 1.73
CA LYS A 390 -15.34 8.60 0.52
C LYS A 390 -14.33 8.60 -0.64
N SER A 391 -13.77 7.42 -0.90
CA SER A 391 -13.25 6.98 -2.21
C SER A 391 -12.27 7.94 -2.93
N SER A 392 -11.26 8.49 -2.25
CA SER A 392 -10.22 9.32 -2.92
C SER A 392 -8.80 9.30 -2.33
N ASP A 393 -8.54 8.67 -1.18
CA ASP A 393 -7.15 8.44 -0.72
C ASP A 393 -6.63 7.13 -1.34
N SER A 394 -5.61 7.22 -2.18
CA SER A 394 -5.05 6.07 -2.90
C SER A 394 -4.30 5.07 -2.02
N ARG A 395 -4.01 5.42 -0.75
CA ARG A 395 -3.51 4.46 0.26
C ARG A 395 -4.56 3.41 0.66
N ASN A 396 -5.85 3.71 0.50
CA ASN A 396 -6.98 2.81 0.85
C ASN A 396 -6.94 1.46 0.10
N LEU A 397 -6.13 1.32 -0.96
CA LEU A 397 -5.94 0.07 -1.69
C LEU A 397 -5.28 -1.03 -0.85
N TYR A 398 -4.47 -0.68 0.17
CA TYR A 398 -3.99 -1.65 1.17
C TYR A 398 -4.38 -1.28 2.62
N VAL A 399 -4.41 0.00 3.01
CA VAL A 399 -4.92 0.43 4.33
C VAL A 399 -6.39 0.03 4.48
N LEU A 400 -6.71 -0.76 5.50
CA LEU A 400 -8.06 -1.26 5.76
C LEU A 400 -8.70 -0.49 6.93
N PRO A 401 -9.72 0.37 6.70
CA PRO A 401 -10.44 1.03 7.78
C PRO A 401 -11.18 0.03 8.67
N VAL A 402 -11.32 0.35 9.96
CA VAL A 402 -12.07 -0.48 10.93
C VAL A 402 -13.33 0.23 11.43
N SER A 403 -14.34 -0.56 11.78
CA SER A 403 -15.64 -0.09 12.25
C SER A 403 -15.82 -0.33 13.76
N PRO A 404 -16.45 0.59 14.52
CA PRO A 404 -16.89 1.91 14.09
C PRO A 404 -15.69 2.85 13.78
N PRO A 405 -15.82 3.75 12.79
CA PRO A 405 -14.76 4.71 12.47
C PRO A 405 -14.58 5.77 13.56
N SER A 406 -13.47 6.51 13.50
CA SER A 406 -13.26 7.67 14.39
C SER A 406 -14.24 8.80 14.02
N PRO A 407 -14.93 9.41 15.00
CA PRO A 407 -15.83 10.54 14.73
C PRO A 407 -15.04 11.81 14.41
N CYS A 408 -15.60 12.66 13.55
CA CYS A 408 -15.10 14.01 13.31
C CYS A 408 -15.65 14.98 14.38
N ARG A 409 -14.77 15.82 14.93
CA ARG A 409 -15.06 16.80 15.98
C ARG A 409 -14.35 18.11 15.69
N ASP A 410 -14.94 19.25 16.01
CA ASP A 410 -14.21 20.53 16.00
C ASP A 410 -12.96 20.42 16.87
N ILE A 411 -11.82 20.97 16.42
CA ILE A 411 -10.58 20.96 17.20
C ILE A 411 -10.73 21.66 18.56
N GLU A 412 -11.61 22.65 18.67
CA GLU A 412 -12.07 23.25 19.92
C GLU A 412 -12.57 22.22 20.97
N ILE A 413 -12.98 21.01 20.58
CA ILE A 413 -13.35 19.92 21.51
C ILE A 413 -12.10 19.21 22.05
N TYR A 414 -11.16 18.81 21.18
CA TYR A 414 -9.88 18.21 21.61
C TYR A 414 -9.00 19.19 22.40
N CYS A 415 -9.13 20.49 22.12
CA CYS A 415 -8.44 21.57 22.83
C CYS A 415 -9.30 22.23 23.92
N GLY A 416 -10.45 21.65 24.25
CA GLY A 416 -11.32 22.09 25.35
C GLY A 416 -10.91 21.49 26.70
N LYS A 417 -11.55 21.93 27.78
CA LYS A 417 -11.29 21.43 29.15
C LYS A 417 -11.51 19.92 29.33
N GLU A 418 -12.36 19.34 28.47
CA GLU A 418 -12.68 17.90 28.45
C GLU A 418 -11.88 17.16 27.37
N GLY A 419 -11.10 17.87 26.55
CA GLY A 419 -10.35 17.37 25.41
C GLY A 419 -9.42 16.19 25.72
N PRO A 420 -8.60 16.24 26.78
CA PRO A 420 -7.78 15.10 27.19
C PRO A 420 -8.60 13.83 27.52
N ALA A 421 -9.81 13.99 28.08
CA ALA A 421 -10.69 12.85 28.37
C ALA A 421 -11.36 12.30 27.09
N VAL A 422 -11.81 13.17 26.18
CA VAL A 422 -12.34 12.77 24.86
C VAL A 422 -11.27 12.04 24.03
N PHE A 423 -10.04 12.55 24.03
CA PHE A 423 -8.91 11.95 23.34
C PHE A 423 -8.52 10.58 23.93
N ARG A 424 -8.51 10.45 25.26
CA ARG A 424 -8.25 9.16 25.95
C ARG A 424 -9.33 8.11 25.67
N ASP A 425 -10.60 8.51 25.66
CA ASP A 425 -11.72 7.65 25.25
C ASP A 425 -11.58 7.19 23.78
N GLU A 426 -11.08 8.05 22.90
CA GLU A 426 -10.88 7.71 21.47
C GLU A 426 -9.67 6.80 21.24
N LEU A 427 -8.59 6.96 22.00
CA LEU A 427 -7.50 5.97 22.02
C LEU A 427 -8.02 4.60 22.46
N SER A 428 -8.85 4.54 23.51
CA SER A 428 -9.48 3.30 24.00
C SER A 428 -10.38 2.64 22.95
N ARG A 429 -11.26 3.42 22.33
CA ARG A 429 -12.14 2.93 21.24
C ARG A 429 -11.34 2.47 20.03
N GLY A 430 -10.29 3.19 19.64
CA GLY A 430 -9.41 2.80 18.54
C GLY A 430 -8.65 1.50 18.80
N ILE A 431 -8.04 1.34 19.97
CA ILE A 431 -7.36 0.08 20.37
C ILE A 431 -8.35 -1.08 20.30
N THR A 432 -9.56 -0.89 20.83
CA THR A 432 -10.62 -1.91 20.84
C THR A 432 -11.00 -2.33 19.42
N SER A 433 -11.38 -1.39 18.56
CA SER A 433 -11.83 -1.68 17.19
C SER A 433 -10.74 -2.31 16.32
N LEU A 434 -9.49 -1.88 16.48
CA LEU A 434 -8.35 -2.45 15.75
C LEU A 434 -8.04 -3.89 16.22
N THR A 435 -8.09 -4.13 17.53
CA THR A 435 -7.86 -5.46 18.10
C THR A 435 -8.98 -6.44 17.75
N GLU A 436 -10.24 -5.98 17.77
CA GLU A 436 -11.41 -6.77 17.35
C GLU A 436 -11.31 -7.18 15.87
N LYS A 437 -10.99 -6.23 14.97
CA LYS A 437 -10.77 -6.54 13.55
C LYS A 437 -9.59 -7.49 13.34
N LEU A 438 -8.48 -7.31 14.06
CA LEU A 438 -7.32 -8.19 13.96
C LEU A 438 -7.62 -9.64 14.38
N ILE A 439 -8.33 -9.82 15.50
CA ILE A 439 -8.68 -11.15 16.02
C ILE A 439 -9.68 -11.85 15.10
N LYS A 440 -10.63 -11.11 14.52
CA LYS A 440 -11.54 -11.61 13.46
C LYS A 440 -10.78 -12.02 12.20
N ASP A 441 -9.89 -11.18 11.68
CA ASP A 441 -9.16 -11.42 10.42
C ASP A 441 -8.17 -12.60 10.52
N LEU A 442 -7.65 -12.88 11.72
CA LEU A 442 -6.83 -14.06 12.00
C LEU A 442 -7.66 -15.33 12.35
N ALA A 443 -8.99 -15.24 12.34
CA ALA A 443 -9.91 -16.31 12.76
C ALA A 443 -9.58 -16.90 14.14
N ILE A 444 -9.15 -16.05 15.07
CA ILE A 444 -8.73 -16.43 16.44
C ILE A 444 -9.94 -16.64 17.38
N GLU A 445 -11.17 -16.47 16.88
CA GLU A 445 -12.40 -16.78 17.62
C GLU A 445 -12.39 -18.23 18.12
N GLN A 446 -12.17 -18.39 19.42
CA GLN A 446 -12.28 -19.67 20.11
C GLN A 446 -13.65 -20.27 19.82
N SER A 447 -13.68 -21.48 19.26
CA SER A 447 -14.91 -22.26 19.12
C SER A 447 -15.46 -22.52 20.53
N LYS A 448 -16.51 -21.78 20.90
CA LYS A 448 -17.22 -21.95 22.17
C LYS A 448 -18.00 -23.26 22.13
N GLU A 449 -17.41 -24.31 22.69
CA GLU A 449 -18.10 -25.55 23.11
C GLU A 449 -19.10 -25.27 24.25
#